data_AF-A0A653VLH8-F1
#
_entry.id   AF-A0A653VLH8-F1
#
_cell.length_a   1.000
_cell.length_b   1.000
_cell.length_c   1.000
_cell.angle_alpha   90.00
_cell.angle_beta   90.00
_cell.angle_gamma   90.00
#
_symmetry.space_group_name_H-M   'P 1'
#
loop_
_entity.id
_entity.type
_entity.pdbx_description
1 polymer ?
#
loop_
_entity_poly.entity_id
_entity_poly.type
_entity_poly.pdbx_seq_one_letter_code
_entity_poly.pdbx_strand_id
1 'polypeptide(L)'
;MLTSSGITLVELTIAMAISTTLVLFSAMGAATISKELGYFQQQLALHSELRLLSQSLSLQLQRAGYVARTFEEIFANGVLLPPSIEISHHPLEVENSCVLFSYDKNADGDITHEDPAELLGFRLRNKALEYRVASKSCAQGGWHDLTDASELYVTQFTISLHGEVNRAPVYKVKLALQSKASAKLSAEQHLYIRVANAI
;
A
#
# COMPACT_ATOMS: atom_id res chain seq x y z
N MET A 1 20.52 49.17 -50.64
CA MET A 1 19.59 48.65 -51.67
C MET A 1 18.99 47.37 -51.14
N LEU A 2 17.69 47.37 -50.85
CA LEU A 2 16.92 46.16 -50.52
C LEU A 2 15.91 45.97 -51.64
N THR A 3 16.13 44.99 -52.51
CA THR A 3 15.16 44.57 -53.52
C THR A 3 14.06 43.79 -52.82
N SER A 4 12.86 44.36 -52.70
CA SER A 4 11.68 43.66 -52.20
C SER A 4 11.08 42.83 -53.34
N SER A 5 11.23 41.51 -53.24
CA SER A 5 10.58 40.53 -54.12
C SER A 5 9.20 40.22 -53.52
N GLY A 6 8.11 40.45 -54.26
CA GLY A 6 6.76 40.08 -53.82
C GLY A 6 6.55 38.57 -53.84
N ILE A 7 5.84 38.02 -52.85
CA ILE A 7 5.42 36.62 -52.82
C ILE A 7 4.26 36.39 -53.78
N THR A 8 4.30 35.28 -54.51
CA THR A 8 3.18 34.87 -55.37
C THR A 8 2.07 34.20 -54.56
N LEU A 9 0.82 34.30 -55.02
CA LEU A 9 -0.32 33.67 -54.33
C LEU A 9 -0.12 32.15 -54.16
N VAL A 10 0.46 31.48 -55.17
CA VAL A 10 0.74 30.03 -55.12
C VAL A 10 1.76 29.69 -54.05
N GLU A 11 2.83 30.48 -53.94
CA GLU A 11 3.88 30.31 -52.93
C GLU A 11 3.33 30.50 -51.51
N LEU A 12 2.43 31.47 -51.31
CA LEU A 12 1.71 31.67 -50.05
C LEU A 12 0.87 30.42 -49.69
N THR A 13 0.12 29.88 -50.66
CA THR A 13 -0.73 28.69 -50.41
C THR A 13 0.09 27.44 -50.09
N ILE A 14 1.24 27.25 -50.75
CA ILE A 14 2.16 26.13 -50.46
C ILE A 14 2.77 26.29 -49.06
N ALA A 15 3.25 27.49 -48.72
CA ALA A 15 3.82 27.77 -47.41
C ALA A 15 2.80 27.55 -46.27
N MET A 16 1.54 27.97 -46.46
CA MET A 16 0.45 27.70 -45.53
C MET A 16 0.13 26.21 -45.42
N ALA A 17 0.08 25.48 -46.54
CA ALA A 17 -0.17 24.03 -46.54
C ALA A 17 0.91 23.25 -45.78
N ILE A 18 2.19 23.61 -45.95
CA ILE A 18 3.30 22.98 -45.23
C ILE A 18 3.24 23.34 -43.74
N SER A 19 3.00 24.60 -43.41
CA SER A 19 2.97 25.06 -42.01
C SER A 19 1.83 24.41 -41.23
N THR A 20 0.65 24.32 -41.83
CA THR A 20 -0.53 23.69 -41.19
C THR A 20 -0.33 22.20 -40.98
N THR A 21 0.25 21.47 -41.95
CA THR A 21 0.53 20.04 -41.79
C THR A 21 1.57 19.80 -40.68
N LEU A 22 2.62 20.63 -40.58
CA LEU A 22 3.60 20.55 -39.52
C LEU A 22 2.99 20.79 -38.13
N VAL A 23 2.12 21.80 -38.00
CA VAL A 23 1.42 22.12 -36.75
C VAL A 23 0.49 20.96 -36.36
N LEU A 24 -0.27 20.40 -37.31
CA LEU A 24 -1.15 19.27 -37.06
C LEU A 24 -0.39 18.03 -36.59
N PHE A 25 0.73 17.70 -37.24
CA PHE A 25 1.57 16.56 -36.84
C PHE A 25 2.14 16.75 -35.44
N SER A 26 2.61 17.97 -35.13
CA SER A 26 3.12 18.32 -33.80
C SER A 26 2.04 18.23 -32.74
N ALA A 27 0.83 18.73 -33.02
CA ALA A 27 -0.31 18.67 -32.10
C ALA A 27 -0.77 17.23 -31.84
N MET A 28 -0.81 16.38 -32.87
CA MET A 28 -1.10 14.95 -32.72
C MET A 28 -0.03 14.26 -31.87
N GLY A 29 1.26 14.54 -32.12
CA GLY A 29 2.37 14.02 -31.32
C GLY A 29 2.32 14.46 -29.86
N ALA A 30 1.98 15.72 -29.59
CA ALA A 30 1.79 16.20 -28.23
C ALA A 30 0.63 15.48 -27.52
N ALA A 31 -0.51 15.31 -28.21
CA ALA A 31 -1.68 14.65 -27.65
C ALA A 31 -1.41 13.17 -27.30
N THR A 32 -0.65 12.44 -28.15
CA THR A 32 -0.28 11.05 -27.85
C THR A 32 0.64 10.97 -26.63
N ILE A 33 1.66 11.83 -26.56
CA ILE A 33 2.59 11.89 -25.42
C ILE A 33 1.84 12.22 -24.13
N SER A 34 0.94 13.20 -24.13
CA SER A 34 0.16 13.58 -22.95
C SER A 34 -0.68 12.42 -22.42
N LYS A 35 -1.27 11.62 -23.32
CA LYS A 35 -2.05 10.43 -22.95
C LYS A 35 -1.17 9.36 -22.30
N GLU A 36 -0.04 9.03 -22.91
CA GLU A 36 0.89 8.04 -22.36
C GLU A 36 1.47 8.49 -21.03
N LEU A 37 1.81 9.78 -20.90
CA LEU A 37 2.29 10.36 -19.65
C LEU A 37 1.25 10.24 -18.52
N GLY A 38 -0.02 10.51 -18.81
CA GLY A 38 -1.10 10.36 -17.83
C GLY A 38 -1.26 8.92 -17.35
N TYR A 39 -1.20 7.95 -18.27
CA TYR A 39 -1.23 6.52 -17.90
C TYR A 39 -0.02 6.12 -17.05
N PHE A 40 1.17 6.57 -17.43
CA PHE A 40 2.40 6.32 -16.68
C PHE A 40 2.35 6.94 -15.27
N GLN A 41 1.81 8.15 -15.13
CA GLN A 41 1.62 8.77 -13.82
C GLN A 41 0.68 7.96 -12.92
N GLN A 42 -0.43 7.44 -13.47
CA GLN A 42 -1.34 6.56 -12.72
C GLN A 42 -0.66 5.27 -12.26
N GLN A 43 0.19 4.67 -13.11
CA GLN A 43 1.00 3.51 -12.72
C GLN A 43 1.93 3.82 -11.56
N LEU A 44 2.65 4.94 -11.64
CA LEU A 44 3.56 5.38 -10.59
C LEU A 44 2.83 5.65 -9.28
N ALA A 45 1.67 6.31 -9.32
CA ALA A 45 0.84 6.56 -8.15
C ALA A 45 0.45 5.24 -7.45
N LEU A 46 -0.07 4.26 -8.22
CA LEU A 46 -0.45 2.95 -7.69
C LEU A 46 0.73 2.20 -7.05
N HIS A 47 1.91 2.23 -7.70
CA HIS A 47 3.12 1.62 -7.14
C HIS A 47 3.63 2.34 -5.88
N SER A 48 3.50 3.67 -5.84
CA SER A 48 3.87 4.46 -4.67
C SER A 48 2.99 4.12 -3.46
N GLU A 49 1.69 3.99 -3.67
CA GLU A 49 0.74 3.60 -2.63
C GLU A 49 1.01 2.18 -2.13
N LEU A 50 1.19 1.22 -3.04
CA LEU A 50 1.58 -0.16 -2.68
C LEU A 50 2.85 -0.18 -1.83
N ARG A 51 3.84 0.63 -2.17
CA ARG A 51 5.09 0.75 -1.42
C ARG A 51 4.86 1.34 -0.02
N LEU A 52 4.07 2.41 0.10
CA LEU A 52 3.76 3.03 1.39
C LEU A 52 3.02 2.06 2.32
N LEU A 53 1.99 1.36 1.81
CA LEU A 53 1.26 0.33 2.56
C LEU A 53 2.20 -0.79 2.99
N SER A 54 3.04 -1.28 2.07
CA SER A 54 4.02 -2.33 2.35
C SER A 54 5.03 -1.94 3.43
N GLN A 55 5.51 -0.69 3.41
CA GLN A 55 6.41 -0.16 4.42
C GLN A 55 5.72 -0.01 5.77
N SER A 56 4.50 0.51 5.81
CA SER A 56 3.69 0.63 7.02
C SER A 56 3.45 -0.74 7.66
N LEU A 57 2.99 -1.73 6.86
CA LEU A 57 2.82 -3.12 7.29
C LEU A 57 4.11 -3.69 7.89
N SER A 58 5.24 -3.50 7.20
CA SER A 58 6.54 -4.01 7.65
C SER A 58 6.96 -3.38 8.97
N LEU A 59 6.86 -2.05 9.10
CA LEU A 59 7.26 -1.33 10.31
C LEU A 59 6.43 -1.77 11.53
N GLN A 60 5.13 -1.92 11.36
CA GLN A 60 4.22 -2.29 12.45
C GLN A 60 4.40 -3.77 12.84
N LEU A 61 4.45 -4.67 11.86
CA LEU A 61 4.60 -6.11 12.12
C LEU A 61 5.98 -6.48 12.69
N GLN A 62 7.06 -5.79 12.30
CA GLN A 62 8.40 -6.06 12.86
C GLN A 62 8.47 -5.83 14.37
N ARG A 63 7.62 -4.94 14.91
CA ARG A 63 7.56 -4.61 16.33
C ARG A 63 6.66 -5.53 17.13
N ALA A 64 5.86 -6.37 16.48
CA ALA A 64 4.94 -7.28 17.13
C ALA A 64 5.65 -8.13 18.21
N GLY A 65 5.02 -8.21 19.38
CA GLY A 65 5.54 -8.89 20.58
C GLY A 65 6.54 -8.08 21.41
N TYR A 66 6.89 -6.85 21.02
CA TYR A 66 7.76 -6.00 21.85
C TYR A 66 7.04 -5.54 23.12
N VAL A 67 7.69 -5.71 24.28
CA VAL A 67 7.26 -5.18 25.59
C VAL A 67 8.49 -4.65 26.34
N ALA A 68 8.40 -3.45 26.92
CA ALA A 68 9.49 -2.84 27.66
C ALA A 68 9.63 -3.41 29.09
N ARG A 69 9.71 -4.74 29.21
CA ARG A 69 9.97 -5.45 30.48
C ARG A 69 11.17 -6.36 30.35
N THR A 70 11.81 -6.64 31.48
CA THR A 70 12.85 -7.68 31.50
C THR A 70 12.20 -9.05 31.37
N PHE A 71 12.91 -9.99 30.74
CA PHE A 71 12.44 -11.37 30.60
C PHE A 71 12.12 -11.99 31.96
N GLU A 72 12.89 -11.67 33.00
CA GLU A 72 12.67 -12.17 34.36
C GLU A 72 11.35 -11.67 34.96
N GLU A 73 10.97 -10.42 34.75
CA GLU A 73 9.72 -9.85 35.25
C GLU A 73 8.47 -10.44 34.57
N ILE A 74 8.57 -10.76 33.28
CA ILE A 74 7.47 -11.36 32.51
C ILE A 74 7.15 -12.76 33.06
N PHE A 75 8.18 -13.58 33.29
CA PHE A 75 8.01 -14.95 33.79
C PHE A 75 7.71 -15.01 35.30
N ALA A 76 8.31 -14.12 36.10
CA ALA A 76 8.10 -14.11 37.56
C ALA A 76 6.68 -13.72 37.96
N ASN A 77 6.04 -12.82 37.20
CA ASN A 77 4.71 -12.30 37.54
C ASN A 77 3.55 -13.08 36.89
N GLY A 78 3.85 -14.11 36.07
CA GLY A 78 2.83 -14.91 35.39
C GLY A 78 1.91 -14.09 34.47
N VAL A 79 2.39 -12.94 33.98
CA VAL A 79 1.60 -12.03 33.14
C VAL A 79 1.40 -12.70 31.78
N LEU A 80 0.14 -13.01 31.47
CA LEU A 80 -0.27 -13.53 30.17
C LEU A 80 -0.19 -12.40 29.14
N LEU A 81 0.93 -12.35 28.42
CA LEU A 81 1.07 -11.48 27.26
C LEU A 81 0.13 -11.95 26.14
N PRO A 82 -0.57 -11.02 25.46
CA PRO A 82 -1.33 -11.37 24.27
C PRO A 82 -0.41 -12.01 23.20
N PRO A 83 -0.94 -12.91 22.36
CA PRO A 83 -0.15 -13.56 21.32
C PRO A 83 0.48 -12.50 20.42
N SER A 84 1.79 -12.63 20.17
CA SER A 84 2.54 -11.64 19.40
C SER A 84 1.94 -11.40 18.03
N ILE A 85 1.48 -12.49 17.37
CA ILE A 85 0.82 -12.48 16.07
C ILE A 85 -0.26 -13.56 16.06
N GLU A 86 -1.47 -13.18 15.68
CA GLU A 86 -2.60 -14.07 15.44
C GLU A 86 -3.08 -13.85 14.00
N ILE A 87 -3.08 -14.92 13.20
CA ILE A 87 -3.55 -14.90 11.81
C ILE A 87 -4.94 -15.51 11.76
N SER A 88 -5.87 -14.81 11.13
CA SER A 88 -7.24 -15.30 10.91
C SER A 88 -7.84 -14.64 9.67
N HIS A 89 -9.17 -14.59 9.57
CA HIS A 89 -9.89 -13.99 8.46
C HIS A 89 -11.23 -13.41 8.94
N HIS A 90 -11.82 -12.51 8.14
CA HIS A 90 -13.22 -12.17 8.29
C HIS A 90 -14.07 -13.22 7.53
N PRO A 91 -15.21 -13.70 8.05
CA PRO A 91 -16.06 -14.71 7.39
C PRO A 91 -16.50 -14.49 5.93
N LEU A 92 -16.32 -13.30 5.33
CA LEU A 92 -16.64 -13.06 3.91
C LEU A 92 -15.38 -12.77 3.08
N GLU A 93 -14.21 -13.00 3.64
CA GLU A 93 -12.91 -12.73 3.04
C GLU A 93 -12.08 -14.02 3.03
N VAL A 94 -11.01 -14.02 2.26
CA VAL A 94 -10.16 -15.22 2.09
C VAL A 94 -9.45 -15.58 3.38
N GLU A 95 -9.09 -16.86 3.55
CA GLU A 95 -8.28 -17.31 4.67
C GLU A 95 -6.96 -16.54 4.78
N ASN A 96 -6.51 -16.33 6.02
CA ASN A 96 -5.30 -15.58 6.35
C ASN A 96 -5.26 -14.13 5.84
N SER A 97 -6.42 -13.49 5.71
CA SER A 97 -6.57 -12.08 5.30
C SER A 97 -6.65 -11.10 6.47
N CYS A 98 -6.47 -11.58 7.70
CA CYS A 98 -6.40 -10.74 8.89
C CYS A 98 -5.21 -11.13 9.75
N VAL A 99 -4.53 -10.11 10.28
CA VAL A 99 -3.46 -10.27 11.26
C VAL A 99 -3.75 -9.36 12.45
N LEU A 100 -3.80 -9.93 13.64
CA LEU A 100 -3.82 -9.20 14.90
C LEU A 100 -2.45 -9.35 15.56
N PHE A 101 -1.98 -8.28 16.18
CA PHE A 101 -0.70 -8.28 16.88
C PHE A 101 -0.72 -7.19 17.93
N SER A 102 0.26 -7.22 18.82
CA SER A 102 0.40 -6.20 19.85
C SER A 102 1.85 -5.86 20.09
N TYR A 103 2.11 -4.62 20.49
CA TYR A 103 3.40 -4.21 20.99
C TYR A 103 3.22 -3.00 21.91
N ASP A 104 4.08 -2.90 22.91
CA ASP A 104 4.17 -1.79 23.85
C ASP A 104 4.71 -0.56 23.11
N LYS A 105 3.84 0.41 22.88
CA LYS A 105 4.10 1.57 22.03
C LYS A 105 4.69 2.71 22.84
N ASN A 106 4.26 2.87 24.09
CA ASN A 106 4.73 3.93 25.00
C ASN A 106 5.93 3.50 25.87
N ALA A 107 6.31 2.22 25.83
CA ALA A 107 7.37 1.60 26.60
C ALA A 107 7.12 1.63 28.13
N ASP A 108 5.85 1.54 28.56
CA ASP A 108 5.49 1.49 29.99
C ASP A 108 5.55 0.07 30.58
N GLY A 109 5.78 -0.94 29.73
CA GLY A 109 5.93 -2.34 30.09
C GLY A 109 4.62 -3.12 30.15
N ASP A 110 3.47 -2.50 29.87
CA ASP A 110 2.18 -3.17 29.74
C ASP A 110 1.65 -3.07 28.30
N ILE A 111 0.69 -3.94 27.97
CA ILE A 111 -0.08 -3.84 26.73
C ILE A 111 -1.47 -3.34 27.11
N THR A 112 -1.74 -2.09 26.76
CA THR A 112 -2.99 -1.43 27.10
C THR A 112 -4.01 -1.51 25.96
N HIS A 113 -5.28 -1.55 26.33
CA HIS A 113 -6.41 -1.53 25.40
C HIS A 113 -6.82 -0.11 24.98
N GLU A 114 -6.39 0.89 25.74
CA GLU A 114 -6.75 2.31 25.62
C GLU A 114 -5.62 3.13 25.00
N ASP A 115 -5.71 4.46 24.98
CA ASP A 115 -4.76 5.34 24.29
C ASP A 115 -3.40 5.41 25.01
N PRO A 116 -2.28 5.01 24.36
CA PRO A 116 -2.17 4.60 22.96
C PRO A 116 -2.58 3.15 22.73
N ALA A 117 -3.45 2.90 21.74
CA ALA A 117 -3.89 1.53 21.44
C ALA A 117 -2.70 0.64 21.04
N GLU A 118 -2.45 -0.40 21.83
CA GLU A 118 -1.33 -1.34 21.64
C GLU A 118 -1.79 -2.70 21.12
N LEU A 119 -3.10 -2.92 21.04
CA LEU A 119 -3.72 -4.00 20.30
C LEU A 119 -4.03 -3.55 18.87
N LEU A 120 -3.21 -4.02 17.95
CA LEU A 120 -3.18 -3.59 16.57
C LEU A 120 -3.57 -4.72 15.63
N GLY A 121 -3.69 -4.39 14.35
CA GLY A 121 -4.03 -5.37 13.34
C GLY A 121 -4.28 -4.76 11.97
N PHE A 122 -4.18 -5.60 10.95
CA PHE A 122 -4.54 -5.29 9.58
C PHE A 122 -5.48 -6.35 9.05
N ARG A 123 -6.44 -5.97 8.21
CA ARG A 123 -7.27 -6.95 7.51
C ARG A 123 -7.68 -6.47 6.13
N LEU A 124 -7.98 -7.43 5.27
CA LEU A 124 -8.76 -7.18 4.07
C LEU A 124 -10.24 -7.17 4.42
N ARG A 125 -10.96 -6.14 3.97
CA ARG A 125 -12.42 -6.15 4.03
C ARG A 125 -13.00 -5.27 2.95
N ASN A 126 -14.00 -5.76 2.23
CA ASN A 126 -14.73 -4.96 1.23
C ASN A 126 -13.81 -4.27 0.20
N LYS A 127 -12.72 -4.94 -0.20
CA LYS A 127 -11.68 -4.42 -1.10
C LYS A 127 -10.86 -3.25 -0.55
N ALA A 128 -10.87 -3.01 0.75
CA ALA A 128 -10.01 -2.06 1.43
C ALA A 128 -9.07 -2.80 2.40
N LEU A 129 -7.86 -2.27 2.57
CA LEU A 129 -6.98 -2.65 3.67
C LEU A 129 -7.38 -1.81 4.87
N GLU A 130 -7.81 -2.46 5.95
CA GLU A 130 -8.26 -1.79 7.16
C GLU A 130 -7.26 -1.97 8.31
N TYR A 131 -7.17 -0.96 9.17
CA TYR A 131 -6.40 -0.94 10.41
C TYR A 131 -7.30 -1.09 11.63
N ARG A 132 -6.82 -1.85 12.62
CA ARG A 132 -7.58 -2.14 13.84
C ARG A 132 -7.80 -0.89 14.68
N VAL A 133 -9.02 -0.75 15.20
CA VAL A 133 -9.41 0.30 16.16
C VAL A 133 -10.11 -0.34 17.34
N ALA A 134 -9.87 0.18 18.55
CA ALA A 134 -10.56 -0.21 19.79
C ALA A 134 -10.53 -1.72 20.06
N SER A 135 -9.37 -2.37 19.86
CA SER A 135 -9.14 -3.78 20.23
C SER A 135 -10.10 -4.79 19.57
N LYS A 136 -10.74 -4.44 18.46
CA LYS A 136 -11.74 -5.29 17.79
C LYS A 136 -11.12 -6.52 17.10
N SER A 137 -11.83 -7.64 17.11
CA SER A 137 -11.44 -8.85 16.38
C SER A 137 -11.60 -8.70 14.86
N CYS A 138 -11.04 -9.65 14.10
CA CYS A 138 -11.12 -9.69 12.64
C CYS A 138 -12.54 -9.78 12.08
N ALA A 139 -13.49 -10.33 12.84
CA ALA A 139 -14.90 -10.45 12.42
C ALA A 139 -15.74 -9.21 12.76
N GLN A 140 -15.26 -8.32 13.64
CA GLN A 140 -16.03 -7.17 14.12
C GLN A 140 -15.91 -5.96 13.18
N GLY A 141 -17.00 -5.23 12.98
CA GLY A 141 -17.01 -4.02 12.13
C GLY A 141 -16.43 -2.76 12.80
N GLY A 142 -16.22 -1.71 12.02
CA GLY A 142 -15.75 -0.40 12.49
C GLY A 142 -14.25 -0.36 12.77
N TRP A 143 -13.48 -0.98 11.88
CA TRP A 143 -12.07 -0.73 11.69
C TRP A 143 -11.90 0.52 10.79
N HIS A 144 -10.68 1.01 10.62
CA HIS A 144 -10.42 2.20 9.82
C HIS A 144 -9.77 1.82 8.48
N ASP A 145 -10.31 2.32 7.37
CA ASP A 145 -9.75 2.07 6.04
C ASP A 145 -8.42 2.82 5.88
N LEU A 146 -7.33 2.10 5.57
CA LEU A 146 -6.04 2.69 5.22
C LEU A 146 -5.93 3.05 3.73
N THR A 147 -6.78 2.43 2.91
CA THR A 147 -6.83 2.62 1.46
C THR A 147 -8.13 3.29 1.06
N ASP A 148 -8.08 4.14 0.05
CA ASP A 148 -9.27 4.80 -0.48
C ASP A 148 -9.94 3.94 -1.59
N ALA A 149 -11.11 3.37 -1.28
CA ALA A 149 -11.92 2.60 -2.22
C ALA A 149 -12.49 3.42 -3.39
N SER A 150 -12.35 4.76 -3.36
CA SER A 150 -12.65 5.66 -4.46
C SER A 150 -11.54 5.70 -5.51
N GLU A 151 -10.29 5.39 -5.15
CA GLU A 151 -9.13 5.43 -6.05
C GLU A 151 -8.66 4.04 -6.47
N LEU A 152 -8.66 3.08 -5.55
CA LEU A 152 -8.19 1.72 -5.81
C LEU A 152 -8.96 0.63 -5.04
N TYR A 153 -8.65 -0.61 -5.37
CA TYR A 153 -9.12 -1.80 -4.67
C TYR A 153 -7.95 -2.66 -4.24
N VAL A 154 -8.00 -3.14 -3.01
CA VAL A 154 -7.13 -4.23 -2.54
C VAL A 154 -7.72 -5.54 -3.02
N THR A 155 -7.03 -6.18 -3.95
CA THR A 155 -7.47 -7.44 -4.57
C THR A 155 -6.92 -8.66 -3.85
N GLN A 156 -5.79 -8.51 -3.15
CA GLN A 156 -5.20 -9.57 -2.34
C GLN A 156 -4.50 -8.97 -1.13
N PHE A 157 -4.80 -9.52 0.04
CA PHE A 157 -3.97 -9.35 1.23
C PHE A 157 -4.00 -10.69 1.98
N THR A 158 -2.84 -11.34 2.06
CA THR A 158 -2.70 -12.62 2.76
C THR A 158 -1.39 -12.66 3.51
N ILE A 159 -1.40 -13.17 4.74
CA ILE A 159 -0.22 -13.40 5.56
C ILE A 159 -0.03 -14.88 5.84
N SER A 160 1.20 -15.37 5.85
CA SER A 160 1.47 -16.77 6.18
C SER A 160 2.84 -16.91 6.81
N LEU A 161 3.01 -17.80 7.78
CA LEU A 161 4.34 -18.16 8.29
C LEU A 161 5.16 -18.77 7.15
N HIS A 162 6.32 -18.18 6.86
CA HIS A 162 7.22 -18.64 5.81
C HIS A 162 8.33 -19.54 6.36
N GLY A 163 8.81 -19.24 7.57
CA GLY A 163 9.91 -19.95 8.21
C GLY A 163 10.44 -19.16 9.39
N GLU A 164 11.70 -19.37 9.71
CA GLU A 164 12.36 -18.77 10.87
C GLU A 164 13.79 -18.36 10.49
N VAL A 165 14.25 -17.20 10.98
CA VAL A 165 15.63 -16.71 10.79
C VAL A 165 16.14 -16.16 12.12
N ASN A 166 17.24 -16.73 12.61
CA ASN A 166 17.84 -16.39 13.91
C ASN A 166 16.81 -16.46 15.06
N ARG A 167 16.09 -17.58 15.18
CA ARG A 167 15.07 -17.82 16.23
C ARG A 167 13.86 -16.88 16.21
N ALA A 168 13.67 -16.15 15.11
CA ALA A 168 12.54 -15.26 14.94
C ALA A 168 11.70 -15.71 13.73
N PRO A 169 10.36 -15.82 13.87
CA PRO A 169 9.50 -16.19 12.76
C PRO A 169 9.55 -15.12 11.66
N VAL A 170 9.49 -15.59 10.41
CA VAL A 170 9.41 -14.77 9.21
C VAL A 170 8.05 -15.01 8.56
N TYR A 171 7.28 -13.94 8.42
CA TYR A 171 5.98 -13.96 7.78
C TYR A 171 6.07 -13.47 6.34
N LYS A 172 5.47 -14.22 5.42
CA LYS A 172 5.26 -13.77 4.05
C LYS A 172 3.93 -13.05 3.96
N VAL A 173 3.96 -11.79 3.52
CA VAL A 173 2.76 -11.00 3.22
C VAL A 173 2.67 -10.82 1.71
N LYS A 174 1.52 -11.13 1.13
CA LYS A 174 1.19 -10.80 -0.26
C LYS A 174 0.17 -9.67 -0.25
N LEU A 175 0.45 -8.61 -1.01
CA LEU A 175 -0.42 -7.46 -1.16
C LEU A 175 -0.55 -7.15 -2.65
N ALA A 176 -1.78 -7.07 -3.15
CA ALA A 176 -2.08 -6.67 -4.51
C ALA A 176 -3.17 -5.60 -4.54
N LEU A 177 -2.95 -4.59 -5.37
CA LEU A 177 -3.82 -3.45 -5.58
C LEU A 177 -4.23 -3.38 -7.04
N GLN A 178 -5.41 -2.85 -7.30
CA GLN A 178 -5.92 -2.56 -8.63
C GLN A 178 -6.50 -1.14 -8.66
N SER A 179 -6.10 -0.34 -9.63
CA SER A 179 -6.67 0.99 -9.81
C SER A 179 -8.13 0.91 -10.23
N LYS A 180 -8.96 1.77 -9.65
CA LYS A 180 -10.35 1.93 -10.10
C LYS A 180 -10.45 2.67 -11.44
N ALA A 181 -9.47 3.52 -11.74
CA ALA A 181 -9.43 4.27 -13.00
C ALA A 181 -9.21 3.38 -14.23
N SER A 182 -8.55 2.23 -14.06
CA SER A 182 -8.32 1.25 -15.12
C SER A 182 -8.12 -0.14 -14.55
N ALA A 183 -8.99 -1.08 -14.92
CA ALA A 183 -8.87 -2.48 -14.51
C ALA A 183 -7.58 -3.16 -15.00
N LYS A 184 -6.90 -2.61 -16.01
CA LYS A 184 -5.60 -3.10 -16.50
C LYS A 184 -4.43 -2.69 -15.60
N LEU A 185 -4.63 -1.69 -14.74
CA LEU A 185 -3.62 -1.20 -13.82
C LEU A 185 -3.72 -1.94 -12.50
N SER A 186 -2.79 -2.89 -12.30
CA SER A 186 -2.62 -3.61 -11.05
C SER A 186 -1.16 -3.59 -10.63
N ALA A 187 -0.91 -3.59 -9.33
CA ALA A 187 0.42 -3.70 -8.76
C ALA A 187 0.38 -4.74 -7.64
N GLU A 188 1.40 -5.58 -7.56
CA GLU A 188 1.53 -6.62 -6.53
C GLU A 188 2.91 -6.59 -5.89
N GLN A 189 2.97 -6.95 -4.61
CA GLN A 189 4.20 -7.03 -3.86
C GLN A 189 4.16 -8.18 -2.85
N HIS A 190 5.30 -8.87 -2.73
CA HIS A 190 5.54 -9.88 -1.72
C HIS A 190 6.58 -9.38 -0.72
N LEU A 191 6.26 -9.47 0.55
CA LEU A 191 7.11 -9.04 1.66
C LEU A 191 7.47 -10.25 2.52
N TYR A 192 8.69 -10.24 3.05
CA TYR A 192 9.14 -11.19 4.05
C TYR A 192 9.54 -10.39 5.29
N ILE A 193 8.75 -10.53 6.35
CA ILE A 193 8.84 -9.71 7.55
C ILE A 193 9.32 -10.60 8.70
N ARG A 194 10.53 -10.34 9.20
CA ARG A 194 11.06 -10.98 10.40
C ARG A 194 10.49 -10.29 11.64
N VAL A 195 9.92 -11.06 12.55
CA VAL A 195 9.30 -10.55 13.78
C VAL A 195 10.14 -11.03 14.95
N ALA A 196 11.04 -10.16 15.41
CA ALA A 196 12.10 -10.54 16.34
C ALA A 196 11.59 -10.87 17.75
N ASN A 197 10.48 -10.23 18.15
CA ASN A 197 9.95 -10.29 19.51
C ASN A 197 8.71 -11.20 19.61
N ALA A 198 8.43 -11.99 18.57
CA ALA A 198 7.41 -13.02 18.63
C ALA A 198 7.98 -14.23 19.41
N ILE A 199 7.71 -14.23 20.72
CA ILE A 199 8.14 -15.26 21.69
C ILE A 199 6.91 -16.06 22.12
#